data_AF-R5CSJ7-F1
#
_entry.id   AF-R5CSJ7-F1
#
_cell.length_a   1.000
_cell.length_b   1.000
_cell.length_c   1.000
_cell.angle_alpha   90.00
_cell.angle_beta   90.00
_cell.angle_gamma   90.00
#
_symmetry.space_group_name_H-M   'P 1'
#
loop_
_entity.id
_entity.type
_entity.pdbx_description
1 polymer ?
#
loop_
_entity_poly.entity_id
_entity_poly.type
_entity_poly.pdbx_seq_one_letter_code
_entity_poly.pdbx_strand_id
1 'polypeptide(L)'
;MTTATLLCSLGASVEELPDGLIIHGGRPLHGGTIGSFNDHRIAMSAAVAACICTEPVTVTGCECVNKSFPRFWENFSGLECGQ
;
A
#
# COMPACT_ATOMS: atom_id res chain seq x y z
N MET A 1 -0.10 11.60 1.93
CA MET A 1 -1.21 10.64 1.82
C MET A 1 -1.27 9.83 3.11
N THR A 2 -2.47 9.46 3.59
CA THR A 2 -2.65 8.73 4.86
C THR A 2 -2.88 7.23 4.60
N THR A 3 -2.76 6.42 5.64
CA THR A 3 -3.09 4.98 5.60
C THR A 3 -4.54 4.74 5.17
N ALA A 4 -5.47 5.64 5.53
CA ALA A 4 -6.87 5.57 5.07
C ALA A 4 -6.95 5.63 3.54
N THR A 5 -6.27 6.60 2.92
CA THR A 5 -6.26 6.73 1.46
C THR A 5 -5.69 5.49 0.78
N LEU A 6 -4.60 4.92 1.30
CA LEU A 6 -4.01 3.68 0.78
C LEU A 6 -5.03 2.54 0.78
N LEU A 7 -5.73 2.33 1.90
CA LEU A 7 -6.69 1.24 2.04
C LEU A 7 -7.92 1.48 1.14
N CYS A 8 -8.43 2.71 1.09
CA CYS A 8 -9.55 3.08 0.23
C CYS A 8 -9.20 2.94 -1.26
N SER A 9 -7.97 3.27 -1.68
CA SER A 9 -7.50 3.09 -3.05
C SER A 9 -7.48 1.62 -3.49
N LEU A 10 -7.33 0.69 -2.56
CA LEU A 10 -7.44 -0.76 -2.81
C LEU A 10 -8.88 -1.29 -2.65
N GLY A 11 -9.82 -0.41 -2.33
CA GLY A 11 -11.24 -0.69 -2.16
C GLY A 11 -11.66 -1.19 -0.78
N ALA A 12 -10.81 -1.04 0.24
CA ALA A 12 -11.25 -1.21 1.62
C ALA A 12 -12.26 -0.13 2.01
N SER A 13 -13.13 -0.44 2.97
CA SER A 13 -14.03 0.53 3.58
C SER A 13 -13.41 1.02 4.90
N VAL A 14 -12.95 2.27 4.91
CA VAL A 14 -12.29 2.88 6.08
C VAL A 14 -12.97 4.19 6.42
N GLU A 15 -13.21 4.40 7.70
CA GLU A 15 -13.65 5.67 8.28
C GLU A 15 -12.47 6.29 9.06
N GLU A 16 -12.13 7.53 8.74
CA GLU A 16 -11.05 8.27 9.39
C GLU A 16 -11.60 9.08 10.56
N LEU A 17 -10.99 8.91 11.74
CA LEU A 17 -11.34 9.60 12.97
C LEU A 17 -10.25 10.63 13.32
N PRO A 18 -10.51 11.59 14.22
CA PRO A 18 -9.51 12.58 14.63
C PRO A 18 -8.21 11.98 15.20
N ASP A 19 -8.28 10.80 15.80
CA ASP A 19 -7.17 10.12 16.48
C ASP A 19 -6.96 8.66 16.02
N GLY A 20 -7.60 8.26 14.91
CA GLY A 20 -7.53 6.86 14.48
C GLY A 20 -8.29 6.54 13.20
N LEU A 21 -8.49 5.23 13.00
CA LEU A 21 -9.15 4.66 11.82
C LEU A 21 -10.08 3.53 12.27
N ILE A 22 -11.29 3.48 11.70
CA ILE A 22 -12.16 2.31 11.75
C ILE A 22 -12.08 1.60 10.40
N ILE A 23 -11.71 0.32 10.41
CA ILE A 23 -11.65 -0.51 9.21
C ILE A 23 -12.84 -1.47 9.22
N HIS A 24 -13.75 -1.30 8.26
CA HIS A 24 -14.89 -2.21 8.11
C HIS A 24 -14.46 -3.42 7.26
N GLY A 25 -14.37 -4.58 7.91
CA GLY A 25 -14.05 -5.85 7.24
C GLY A 25 -15.13 -6.34 6.28
N GLY A 26 -14.85 -7.45 5.59
CA GLY A 26 -15.81 -8.15 4.73
C GLY A 26 -15.82 -7.72 3.25
N ARG A 27 -14.90 -6.84 2.85
CA ARG A 27 -14.68 -6.50 1.43
C ARG A 27 -13.30 -6.99 0.99
N PRO A 28 -13.21 -7.71 -0.15
CA PRO A 28 -11.91 -8.05 -0.73
C PRO A 28 -11.19 -6.78 -1.17
N LEU A 29 -9.85 -6.84 -1.22
CA LEU A 29 -9.06 -5.80 -1.88
C LEU A 29 -8.94 -6.15 -3.36
N HIS A 30 -8.99 -5.13 -4.21
CA HIS A 30 -9.14 -5.31 -5.65
C HIS A 30 -7.80 -5.11 -6.31
N GLY A 31 -7.26 -3.89 -6.26
CA GLY A 31 -5.98 -3.52 -6.86
C GLY A 31 -5.99 -2.01 -7.10
N GLY A 32 -4.99 -1.48 -7.79
CA GLY A 32 -4.96 -0.08 -8.20
C GLY A 32 -3.61 0.61 -7.98
N THR A 33 -3.60 1.93 -8.20
CA THR A 33 -2.38 2.74 -8.11
C THR A 33 -2.35 3.54 -6.81
N ILE A 34 -1.25 3.41 -6.06
CA ILE A 34 -1.03 4.10 -4.79
C ILE A 34 0.24 4.95 -4.89
N GLY A 35 0.18 6.19 -4.43
CA GLY A 35 1.38 6.99 -4.20
C GLY A 35 1.95 6.73 -2.81
N SER A 36 3.26 6.48 -2.71
CA SER A 36 3.96 6.34 -1.42
C SER A 36 4.26 7.67 -0.74
N PHE A 37 4.33 8.77 -1.51
CA PHE A 37 4.70 10.12 -1.04
C PHE A 37 5.99 10.12 -0.20
N ASN A 38 6.96 9.27 -0.58
CA ASN A 38 8.25 9.13 0.08
C ASN A 38 8.17 8.64 1.55
N ASP A 39 7.05 8.04 1.97
CA ASP A 39 6.94 7.26 3.22
C ASP A 39 7.10 5.76 2.92
N HIS A 40 8.24 5.22 3.34
CA HIS A 40 8.59 3.81 3.17
C HIS A 40 7.57 2.86 3.83
N ARG A 41 6.90 3.28 4.91
CA ARG A 41 5.90 2.45 5.60
C ARG A 41 4.64 2.29 4.75
N ILE A 42 4.23 3.36 4.05
CA ILE A 42 3.10 3.30 3.11
C ILE A 42 3.44 2.38 1.94
N ALA A 43 4.65 2.51 1.37
CA ALA A 43 5.09 1.63 0.29
C ALA A 43 5.13 0.14 0.70
N MET A 44 5.69 -0.18 1.87
CA MET A 44 5.72 -1.56 2.37
C MET A 44 4.34 -2.09 2.75
N SER A 45 3.46 -1.24 3.30
CA SER A 45 2.07 -1.63 3.62
C SER A 45 1.28 -1.95 2.36
N ALA A 46 1.44 -1.13 1.31
CA ALA A 46 0.85 -1.40 0.00
C ALA A 46 1.37 -2.72 -0.58
N ALA A 47 2.67 -3.01 -0.40
CA ALA A 47 3.25 -4.24 -0.88
C ALA A 47 2.63 -5.48 -0.22
N VAL A 48 2.46 -5.46 1.10
CA VAL A 48 1.77 -6.54 1.82
C VAL A 48 0.30 -6.66 1.41
N ALA A 49 -0.40 -5.54 1.25
CA ALA A 49 -1.81 -5.53 0.82
C ALA A 49 -1.99 -6.12 -0.59
N ALA A 50 -1.03 -5.90 -1.49
CA ALA A 50 -1.07 -6.44 -2.85
C ALA A 50 -1.13 -7.96 -2.90
N CYS A 51 -0.54 -8.68 -1.93
CA CYS A 51 -0.55 -10.14 -1.90
C CYS A 51 -1.95 -10.76 -1.78
N ILE A 52 -2.94 -9.99 -1.34
CA ILE A 52 -4.33 -10.43 -1.21
C ILE A 52 -5.28 -9.71 -2.17
N CYS A 53 -4.74 -8.83 -3.03
CA CYS A 53 -5.52 -8.14 -4.05
C CYS A 53 -5.82 -9.09 -5.23
N THR A 54 -7.01 -8.96 -5.81
CA THR A 54 -7.42 -9.77 -6.97
C THR A 54 -6.84 -9.27 -8.30
N GLU A 55 -6.35 -8.03 -8.32
CA GLU A 55 -5.82 -7.27 -9.45
C GLU A 55 -4.46 -6.65 -9.07
N PRO A 56 -3.62 -6.26 -10.05
CA PRO A 56 -2.31 -5.67 -9.78
C PRO A 56 -2.38 -4.39 -8.95
N VAL A 57 -1.36 -4.20 -8.11
CA VAL A 57 -1.15 -2.97 -7.34
C VAL A 57 0.12 -2.30 -7.82
N THR A 58 0.01 -1.04 -8.24
CA THR A 58 1.16 -0.22 -8.64
C THR A 58 1.46 0.80 -7.56
N VAL A 59 2.68 0.78 -7.02
CA VAL A 59 3.13 1.78 -6.04
C VAL A 59 4.07 2.76 -6.72
N THR A 60 3.74 4.06 -6.72
CA THR A 60 4.62 5.13 -7.20
C THR A 60 5.48 5.70 -6.07
N GLY A 61 6.72 6.09 -6.36
CA GLY A 61 7.67 6.59 -5.35
C GLY A 61 8.29 5.52 -4.44
N CYS A 62 8.28 4.26 -4.87
CA CYS A 62 8.75 3.09 -4.12
C CYS A 62 10.25 3.12 -3.77
N GLU A 63 11.03 4.00 -4.39
CA GLU A 63 12.45 4.23 -4.11
C GLU A 63 12.73 4.67 -2.66
N CYS A 64 11.74 5.23 -1.97
CA CYS A 64 11.88 5.65 -0.58
C CYS A 64 12.15 4.48 0.39
N VAL A 65 11.75 3.26 0.02
CA VAL A 65 12.00 2.03 0.82
C VAL A 65 13.49 1.75 0.94
N ASN A 66 14.31 2.13 -0.05
CA ASN A 66 15.74 1.85 -0.05
C ASN A 66 16.50 2.52 1.10
N LYS A 67 15.94 3.58 1.71
CA LYS A 67 16.55 4.24 2.87
C LYS A 67 16.51 3.36 4.13
N SER A 68 15.43 2.59 4.29
CA SER A 68 15.17 1.81 5.51
C SER A 68 15.42 0.32 5.27
N PHE A 69 15.10 -0.19 4.08
CA PHE A 69 15.26 -1.60 3.72
C PHE A 69 15.65 -1.77 2.25
N PRO A 70 16.94 -1.61 1.90
CA PRO A 70 17.45 -1.62 0.52
C PRO A 70 17.11 -2.85 -0.31
N ARG A 71 16.93 -4.01 0.32
CA ARG A 71 16.66 -5.30 -0.35
C ARG A 71 15.21 -5.75 -0.23
N PHE A 72 14.31 -4.85 0.15
CA PHE A 72 12.89 -5.18 0.34
C PHE A 72 12.27 -5.81 -0.90
N TRP A 73 12.45 -5.16 -2.06
CA TRP A 73 11.86 -5.61 -3.33
C TRP A 73 12.47 -6.93 -3.85
N GLU A 74 13.74 -7.22 -3.54
CA GLU A 74 14.35 -8.52 -3.84
C GLU A 74 13.75 -9.65 -3.02
N ASN A 75 13.44 -9.36 -1.74
CA ASN A 75 12.84 -10.33 -0.82
C ASN A 75 11.34 -10.51 -1.06
N PHE A 76 10.69 -9.52 -1.65
CA PHE A 76 9.26 -9.47 -1.90
C PHE A 76 8.97 -9.80 -3.37
N SER A 77 9.16 -11.07 -3.74
CA SER A 77 9.16 -11.58 -5.12
C SER A 77 7.81 -11.62 -5.84
N GLY A 78 6.95 -10.60 -5.65
CA GLY A 78 5.61 -10.53 -6.23
C GLY A 78 5.15 -9.13 -6.70
N LEU A 79 6.01 -8.12 -6.76
CA LEU A 79 5.62 -6.75 -7.10
C LEU A 79 6.60 -6.03 -8.05
N GLU A 80 6.03 -5.19 -8.93
CA GLU A 80 6.75 -4.28 -9.80
C GLU A 80 6.73 -2.86 -9.22
N CYS A 81 7.90 -2.22 -9.09
CA CYS A 81 8.02 -0.82 -8.65
C CYS A 81 7.79 0.10 -9.85
N GLY A 82 6.72 0.90 -9.81
CA GLY A 82 6.37 1.84 -10.87
C GLY A 82 7.21 3.11 -10.81
N GLN A 83 7.67 3.58 -11.96
CA GLN A 83 8.34 4.88 -12.14
C GLN A 83 7.34 6.04 -11.98
#